data_AF-A0A8T0EUM2-F1
#
_entry.id   AF-A0A8T0EUM2-F1
#
_cell.length_a   1.000
_cell.length_b   1.000
_cell.length_c   1.000
_cell.angle_alpha   90.00
_cell.angle_beta   90.00
_cell.angle_gamma   90.00
#
_symmetry.space_group_name_H-M   'P 1'
#
loop_
_entity.id
_entity.type
_entity.pdbx_description
1 polymer ?
#
loop_
_entity_poly.entity_id
_entity_poly.type
_entity_poly.pdbx_seq_one_letter_code
_entity_poly.pdbx_strand_id
1 'polypeptide(L)'
;MYKKHKKYTAEEAVELFFALPSDPEDSDKDADVETDEEFSMEENRAVDLSDPQPSTSRDTNKAIKQVDVNQRIDSMSTIIEVQNDSSDTEEYNGDDEEDEGWSIDTRYFDSHVICMDREGIINPSLTRTSTEKDFFSQIFSEEILKHIVKQTNLYASQIQTKRRSGHTASETTKNWEDIHAEELQAWIGMNIMMGIIVLPSLNNYWSSDPALGQQIISQVMTCKRFKKITETIHVNDNETALPRDNPYNDKLHKVRPLIEHLNKKIAEAFKPSSVLAIDESIISFKGRSTIKEDMPLKPVKRGYKVWCLADSKTGYIQKFDIYTGKAKDQIAMDTLGERVVLNLTGCLKDTGSVVAFDNFFTTVKLMKMLNQRNIYALGTVRTNQKGLPAIMRKKVKLKRGEFQFKCKEDIAAIKWMDNKPVTILTTVNSPSATTTVPRKNKDGTITQVSCPIAIATYNKIMGGVDHFDQLRERYEIGRRSRKWWHRILYFLIDLAIVNAFILWKVSRRDLGPQNQLQFRLRLARQLISGFSSHKRKGRPVSFLSGKKTVPDDVRLTKVGDHMPTLQKAYRRCRLCSTKAHEKRTRYICTACNVPLCVDPCFLKFHGK
;
A
#
# COMPACT_ATOMS: atom_id res chain seq x y z
N MET A 1 -41.03 -28.45 -28.69
CA MET A 1 -40.99 -27.36 -29.69
C MET A 1 -39.59 -26.75 -29.68
N TYR A 2 -38.79 -27.03 -30.70
CA TYR A 2 -37.45 -26.47 -30.87
C TYR A 2 -37.56 -24.96 -31.13
N LYS A 3 -37.04 -24.11 -30.22
CA LYS A 3 -36.85 -22.68 -30.49
C LYS A 3 -35.65 -22.53 -31.42
N LYS A 4 -35.91 -22.09 -32.66
CA LYS A 4 -34.87 -21.70 -33.62
C LYS A 4 -34.04 -20.56 -33.02
N HIS A 5 -32.73 -20.75 -32.87
CA HIS A 5 -31.81 -19.66 -32.57
C HIS A 5 -31.70 -18.74 -33.79
N LYS A 6 -32.13 -17.49 -33.63
CA LYS A 6 -31.90 -16.45 -34.63
C LYS A 6 -30.43 -16.04 -34.55
N LYS A 7 -29.67 -16.16 -35.64
CA LYS A 7 -28.31 -15.63 -35.73
C LYS A 7 -28.41 -14.14 -36.06
N TYR A 8 -27.82 -13.31 -35.24
CA TYR A 8 -27.68 -11.88 -35.47
C TYR A 8 -26.37 -11.62 -36.21
N THR A 9 -26.40 -10.67 -37.15
CA THR A 9 -25.17 -10.11 -37.73
C THR A 9 -24.46 -9.22 -36.71
N ALA A 10 -23.18 -8.91 -36.96
CA ALA A 10 -22.38 -8.10 -36.03
C ALA A 10 -22.96 -6.68 -35.84
N GLU A 11 -23.57 -6.11 -36.88
CA GLU A 11 -24.25 -4.81 -36.81
C GLU A 11 -25.57 -4.89 -36.03
N GLU A 12 -26.39 -5.92 -36.24
CA GLU A 12 -27.64 -6.11 -35.48
C GLU A 12 -27.40 -6.35 -33.98
N ALA A 13 -26.27 -6.98 -33.62
CA ALA A 13 -25.89 -7.16 -32.21
C ALA A 13 -25.45 -5.85 -31.55
N VAL A 14 -24.90 -4.90 -32.33
CA VAL A 14 -24.49 -3.58 -31.83
C VAL A 14 -25.71 -2.68 -31.64
N GLU A 15 -26.67 -2.69 -32.57
CA GLU A 15 -27.93 -1.93 -32.40
C GLU A 15 -28.75 -2.43 -31.19
N LEU A 16 -28.80 -3.74 -30.96
CA LEU A 16 -29.43 -4.32 -29.76
C LEU A 16 -28.73 -3.94 -28.44
N PHE A 17 -27.42 -3.67 -28.50
CA PHE A 17 -26.65 -3.23 -27.33
C PHE A 17 -26.92 -1.75 -26.98
N PHE A 18 -27.24 -0.92 -27.97
CA PHE A 18 -27.54 0.50 -27.79
C PHE A 18 -29.04 0.83 -27.67
N ALA A 19 -29.93 -0.12 -27.95
CA ALA A 19 -31.40 0.06 -27.88
C ALA A 19 -32.04 -0.36 -26.55
N LEU A 20 -31.25 -0.70 -25.52
CA LEU A 20 -31.79 -0.93 -24.17
C LEU A 20 -32.11 0.41 -23.50
N PRO A 21 -33.33 0.63 -22.98
CA PRO A 21 -33.67 1.84 -22.26
C PRO A 21 -32.72 2.02 -21.08
N SER A 22 -32.22 3.24 -20.89
CA SER A 22 -31.59 3.67 -19.65
C SER A 22 -32.53 3.37 -18.49
N ASP A 23 -32.09 2.53 -17.55
CA ASP A 23 -32.84 2.22 -16.34
C ASP A 23 -33.28 3.53 -15.66
N PRO A 24 -34.57 3.69 -15.32
CA PRO A 24 -35.07 4.89 -14.69
C PRO A 24 -34.67 4.92 -13.21
N GLU A 25 -34.20 6.08 -12.78
CA GLU A 25 -34.23 6.54 -11.39
C GLU A 25 -33.45 5.68 -10.38
N ASP A 26 -32.14 5.94 -10.28
CA ASP A 26 -31.45 5.97 -8.99
C ASP A 26 -32.09 7.10 -8.15
N SER A 27 -33.24 6.79 -7.55
CA SER A 27 -33.78 7.60 -6.47
C SER A 27 -32.84 7.49 -5.29
N ASP A 28 -32.25 8.63 -4.90
CA ASP A 28 -31.56 8.83 -3.64
C ASP A 28 -32.47 8.38 -2.49
N LYS A 29 -32.24 7.16 -2.00
CA LYS A 29 -32.67 6.70 -0.69
C LYS A 29 -31.50 6.04 0.01
N ASP A 30 -30.90 6.84 0.89
CA ASP A 30 -30.02 6.42 1.97
C ASP A 30 -30.58 5.17 2.66
N ALA A 31 -29.95 4.02 2.39
CA ALA A 31 -30.21 2.80 3.13
C ALA A 31 -28.93 1.94 3.13
N ASP A 32 -27.90 2.41 3.84
CA ASP A 32 -26.87 1.52 4.37
C ASP A 32 -27.47 0.70 5.53
N VAL A 33 -28.29 -0.30 5.19
CA VAL A 33 -28.61 -1.35 6.14
C VAL A 33 -27.38 -2.26 6.24
N GLU A 34 -26.52 -2.01 7.21
CA GLU A 34 -25.49 -2.96 7.64
C GLU A 34 -26.18 -4.15 8.32
N THR A 35 -26.60 -5.14 7.52
CA THR A 35 -26.78 -6.50 8.03
C THR A 35 -25.41 -7.11 8.27
N ASP A 36 -25.25 -7.80 9.39
CA ASP A 36 -24.05 -8.55 9.79
C ASP A 36 -23.55 -9.41 8.60
N GLU A 37 -22.55 -8.91 7.85
CA GLU A 37 -21.98 -9.66 6.73
C GLU A 37 -21.24 -10.89 7.27
N GLU A 38 -21.80 -12.07 7.03
CA GLU A 38 -21.10 -13.34 7.15
C GLU A 38 -19.85 -13.33 6.25
N PHE A 39 -18.71 -13.58 6.87
CA PHE A 39 -17.42 -13.69 6.20
C PHE A 39 -17.35 -14.99 5.40
N SER A 40 -17.36 -14.88 4.07
CA SER A 40 -16.88 -15.94 3.17
C SER A 40 -15.58 -15.50 2.52
N MET A 41 -14.54 -16.32 2.65
CA MET A 41 -13.34 -16.22 1.83
C MET A 41 -13.68 -16.80 0.47
N GLU A 42 -13.69 -15.99 -0.60
CA GLU A 42 -13.82 -16.54 -1.95
C GLU A 42 -12.57 -17.37 -2.29
N GLU A 43 -12.77 -18.68 -2.43
CA GLU A 43 -11.80 -19.62 -2.95
C GLU A 43 -11.70 -19.44 -4.48
N ASN A 44 -10.47 -19.43 -5.02
CA ASN A 44 -10.28 -19.54 -6.45
C ASN A 44 -10.79 -20.92 -6.89
N ARG A 45 -11.92 -20.96 -7.61
CA ARG A 45 -12.37 -22.16 -8.32
C ARG A 45 -11.31 -22.52 -9.37
N ALA A 46 -10.72 -23.70 -9.22
CA ALA A 46 -9.96 -24.35 -10.28
C ALA A 46 -10.91 -24.66 -11.44
N VAL A 47 -10.54 -24.22 -12.64
CA VAL A 47 -11.23 -24.60 -13.87
C VAL A 47 -10.74 -26.00 -14.26
N ASP A 48 -11.70 -26.90 -14.43
CA ASP A 48 -11.53 -28.29 -14.85
C ASP A 48 -10.92 -28.38 -16.26
N LEU A 49 -9.94 -29.26 -16.44
CA LEU A 49 -9.25 -29.51 -17.71
C LEU A 49 -9.75 -30.83 -18.30
N SER A 50 -10.54 -30.77 -19.37
CA SER A 50 -10.69 -31.87 -20.32
C SER A 50 -10.82 -31.37 -21.77
N ASP A 51 -9.69 -31.45 -22.47
CA ASP A 51 -9.51 -31.81 -23.90
C ASP A 51 -9.85 -30.81 -25.05
N PRO A 52 -9.32 -30.97 -26.30
CA PRO A 52 -8.16 -30.19 -26.77
C PRO A 52 -8.31 -29.44 -28.14
N GLN A 53 -7.64 -28.27 -28.25
CA GLN A 53 -7.06 -27.58 -29.46
C GLN A 53 -8.00 -27.19 -30.66
N PRO A 54 -7.63 -26.26 -31.58
CA PRO A 54 -6.34 -25.58 -31.78
C PRO A 54 -6.33 -24.03 -31.87
N SER A 55 -5.13 -23.54 -31.57
CA SER A 55 -4.45 -22.25 -31.82
C SER A 55 -5.03 -21.21 -32.81
N THR A 56 -5.04 -19.95 -32.35
CA THR A 56 -4.33 -18.84 -33.02
C THR A 56 -3.72 -17.89 -31.98
N SER A 57 -2.44 -17.57 -32.19
CA SER A 57 -1.46 -16.97 -31.30
C SER A 57 -1.69 -15.49 -30.97
N ARG A 58 -1.64 -15.14 -29.66
CA ARG A 58 -1.22 -13.82 -29.18
C ARG A 58 -0.19 -14.02 -28.06
N ASP A 59 1.01 -13.52 -28.34
CA ASP A 59 2.21 -13.69 -27.53
C ASP A 59 2.05 -13.19 -26.10
N THR A 60 2.20 -14.13 -25.17
CA THR A 60 2.51 -13.87 -23.77
C THR A 60 3.98 -14.20 -23.57
N ASN A 61 4.79 -13.19 -23.28
CA ASN A 61 6.14 -13.40 -22.78
C ASN A 61 6.36 -12.51 -21.56
N LYS A 62 5.90 -12.98 -20.40
CA LYS A 62 6.36 -12.50 -19.10
C LYS A 62 7.46 -13.46 -18.64
N ALA A 63 8.65 -13.26 -19.20
CA ALA A 63 9.84 -13.99 -18.82
C ALA A 63 10.26 -13.60 -17.40
N ILE A 64 10.40 -14.62 -16.56
CA ILE A 64 11.10 -14.60 -15.28
C ILE A 64 12.55 -14.19 -15.56
N LYS A 65 12.97 -13.01 -15.07
CA LYS A 65 14.39 -12.70 -14.88
C LYS A 65 14.64 -12.56 -13.39
N GLN A 66 15.03 -13.70 -12.80
CA GLN A 66 15.84 -13.73 -11.60
C GLN A 66 17.25 -13.34 -12.05
N VAL A 67 17.62 -12.08 -11.89
CA VAL A 67 19.01 -11.63 -11.97
C VAL A 67 19.24 -10.70 -10.78
N ASP A 68 20.37 -10.92 -10.12
CA ASP A 68 20.85 -10.25 -8.92
C ASP A 68 20.93 -8.71 -9.12
N VAL A 69 20.15 -7.95 -8.34
CA VAL A 69 20.13 -6.47 -8.39
C VAL A 69 20.30 -5.91 -6.98
N ASN A 70 21.43 -6.22 -6.32
CA ASN A 70 21.85 -5.51 -5.11
C ASN A 70 22.89 -4.39 -5.39
N GLN A 71 23.09 -4.00 -6.67
CA GLN A 71 24.08 -2.97 -7.06
C GLN A 71 23.56 -1.83 -7.95
N ARG A 72 22.23 -1.66 -8.12
CA ARG A 72 21.67 -0.55 -8.94
C ARG A 72 20.76 0.43 -8.18
N ILE A 73 21.01 0.62 -6.89
CA ILE A 73 20.20 1.55 -6.08
C ILE A 73 20.70 3.02 -6.19
N ASP A 74 21.84 3.29 -6.84
CA ASP A 74 22.43 4.64 -6.90
C ASP A 74 22.45 5.32 -8.29
N SER A 75 21.73 4.81 -9.30
CA SER A 75 21.79 5.42 -10.65
C SER A 75 20.55 5.26 -11.53
N MET A 76 19.36 5.11 -10.94
CA MET A 76 18.10 5.25 -11.69
C MET A 76 17.40 6.53 -11.27
N SER A 77 17.93 7.67 -11.73
CA SER A 77 17.12 8.87 -11.93
C SER A 77 16.13 8.58 -13.06
N THR A 78 14.98 7.98 -12.73
CA THR A 78 13.84 7.99 -13.64
C THR A 78 13.44 9.46 -13.75
N ILE A 79 13.82 10.10 -14.85
CA ILE A 79 13.31 11.42 -15.20
C ILE A 79 11.80 11.24 -15.34
N ILE A 80 11.05 11.82 -14.41
CA ILE A 80 9.60 11.96 -14.55
C ILE A 80 9.39 12.77 -15.83
N GLU A 81 8.86 12.14 -16.88
CA GLU A 81 8.37 12.89 -18.03
C GLU A 81 7.18 13.69 -17.54
N VAL A 82 7.40 14.98 -17.28
CA VAL A 82 6.36 15.95 -16.92
C VAL A 82 5.44 16.11 -18.14
N GLN A 83 4.41 15.25 -18.22
CA GLN A 83 3.37 15.35 -19.22
C GLN A 83 2.25 16.25 -18.66
N ASN A 84 2.30 17.54 -19.03
CA ASN A 84 1.13 18.40 -18.92
C ASN A 84 0.15 18.02 -20.04
N ASP A 85 -1.00 17.47 -19.67
CA ASP A 85 -2.10 17.23 -20.60
C ASP A 85 -2.91 18.52 -20.72
N SER A 86 -2.61 19.29 -21.77
CA SER A 86 -3.33 20.50 -22.14
C SER A 86 -4.27 20.20 -23.30
N SER A 87 -5.38 19.54 -23.03
CA SER A 87 -6.53 19.50 -23.95
C SER A 87 -7.63 20.38 -23.35
N ASP A 88 -7.65 21.63 -23.79
CA ASP A 88 -8.85 22.44 -24.08
C ASP A 88 -8.36 23.85 -24.41
N THR A 89 -8.47 24.22 -25.69
CA THR A 89 -7.97 25.47 -26.26
C THR A 89 -9.12 26.29 -26.81
N GLU A 90 -9.51 27.33 -26.08
CA GLU A 90 -10.12 28.52 -26.67
C GLU A 90 -9.02 29.55 -26.93
N GLU A 91 -9.06 30.21 -28.08
CA GLU A 91 -8.17 31.32 -28.43
C GLU A 91 -8.46 32.52 -27.52
N TYR A 92 -7.47 32.89 -26.70
CA TYR A 92 -7.58 34.04 -25.80
C TYR A 92 -6.95 35.28 -26.42
N ASN A 93 -7.80 36.26 -26.75
CA ASN A 93 -7.44 37.64 -27.03
C ASN A 93 -7.89 38.47 -25.81
N GLY A 94 -6.96 38.84 -24.92
CA GLY A 94 -7.26 39.61 -23.70
C GLY A 94 -6.01 40.27 -23.11
N ASP A 95 -6.23 41.44 -22.50
CA ASP A 95 -5.34 42.59 -22.33
C ASP A 95 -4.15 42.44 -21.33
N ASP A 96 -3.20 43.39 -21.42
CA ASP A 96 -1.94 43.49 -20.66
C ASP A 96 -2.09 43.74 -19.13
N GLU A 97 -3.30 43.67 -18.55
CA GLU A 97 -3.54 43.85 -17.11
C GLU A 97 -3.01 42.67 -16.25
N GLU A 98 -2.76 41.50 -16.82
CA GLU A 98 -2.39 40.28 -16.07
C GLU A 98 -0.89 40.17 -15.67
N ASP A 99 -0.04 41.11 -16.08
CA ASP A 99 1.38 41.14 -15.73
C ASP A 99 1.69 41.99 -14.48
N GLU A 100 0.67 42.45 -13.75
CA GLU A 100 0.84 43.32 -12.59
C GLU A 100 1.76 42.70 -11.51
N GLY A 101 2.90 43.36 -11.28
CA GLY A 101 3.93 42.95 -10.32
C GLY A 101 4.89 41.86 -10.80
N TRP A 102 4.78 41.39 -12.06
CA TRP A 102 5.71 40.43 -12.66
C TRP A 102 6.78 41.15 -13.50
N SER A 103 8.05 40.93 -13.18
CA SER A 103 9.21 41.55 -13.84
C SER A 103 10.29 40.53 -14.20
N ILE A 104 11.45 40.96 -14.71
CA ILE A 104 12.63 40.11 -14.90
C ILE A 104 13.66 40.24 -13.77
N ASP A 105 13.30 40.94 -12.69
CA ASP A 105 14.20 41.22 -11.56
C ASP A 105 14.47 39.95 -10.73
N THR A 106 15.74 39.55 -10.66
CA THR A 106 16.19 38.35 -9.93
C THR A 106 16.80 38.64 -8.57
N ARG A 107 16.88 39.91 -8.14
CA ARG A 107 17.65 40.32 -6.94
C ARG A 107 17.26 39.59 -5.65
N TYR A 108 16.00 39.15 -5.54
CA TYR A 108 15.56 38.37 -4.38
C TYR A 108 16.28 37.00 -4.29
N PHE A 109 16.47 36.35 -5.44
CA PHE A 109 17.12 35.04 -5.52
C PHE A 109 18.64 35.13 -5.39
N ASP A 110 19.23 36.25 -5.83
CA ASP A 110 20.68 36.44 -5.78
C ASP A 110 21.21 36.68 -4.36
N SER A 111 20.33 37.05 -3.42
CA SER A 111 20.66 37.34 -2.02
C SER A 111 20.47 36.16 -1.06
N HIS A 112 19.88 35.04 -1.51
CA HIS A 112 19.50 33.92 -0.65
C HIS A 112 20.10 32.60 -1.13
N VAL A 113 21.00 32.00 -0.33
CA VAL A 113 21.52 30.65 -0.57
C VAL A 113 20.73 29.63 0.25
N ILE A 114 19.96 28.78 -0.43
CA ILE A 114 19.15 27.74 0.21
C ILE A 114 19.97 26.44 0.31
N CYS A 115 20.18 25.95 1.53
CA CYS A 115 20.89 24.69 1.77
C CYS A 115 19.99 23.48 1.49
N MET A 116 20.29 22.74 0.42
CA MET A 116 19.59 21.51 0.03
C MET A 116 20.34 20.22 0.39
N ASP A 117 21.49 20.33 1.05
CA ASP A 117 22.39 19.20 1.32
C ASP A 117 22.25 18.60 2.72
N ARG A 118 21.46 19.21 3.61
CA ARG A 118 21.22 18.66 4.96
C ARG A 118 20.65 17.25 4.85
N GLU A 119 21.24 16.31 5.59
CA GLU A 119 20.75 14.94 5.68
C GLU A 119 19.70 14.79 6.78
N GLY A 120 18.84 13.79 6.65
CA GLY A 120 17.88 13.46 7.68
C GLY A 120 18.56 12.81 8.89
N ILE A 121 18.06 13.11 10.09
CA ILE A 121 18.64 12.71 11.38
C ILE A 121 17.63 11.81 12.10
N ILE A 122 18.07 10.61 12.48
CA ILE A 122 17.27 9.67 13.25
C ILE A 122 17.26 10.09 14.73
N ASN A 123 16.18 9.77 15.44
CA ASN A 123 16.13 9.86 16.88
C ASN A 123 17.36 9.17 17.55
N PRO A 124 18.10 9.86 18.43
CA PRO A 124 19.28 9.31 19.10
C PRO A 124 19.03 8.04 19.94
N SER A 125 17.78 7.74 20.31
CA SER A 125 17.42 6.50 21.02
C SER A 125 17.72 5.24 20.19
N LEU A 126 17.77 5.36 18.87
CA LEU A 126 18.06 4.26 17.95
C LEU A 126 19.54 4.28 17.59
N THR A 127 20.23 3.19 17.92
CA THR A 127 21.66 3.04 17.68
C THR A 127 21.92 1.89 16.71
N ARG A 128 23.19 1.68 16.34
CA ARG A 128 23.60 0.56 15.48
C ARG A 128 23.36 -0.81 16.09
N THR A 129 23.27 -0.90 17.42
CA THR A 129 22.99 -2.15 18.14
C THR A 129 21.49 -2.41 18.31
N SER A 130 20.64 -1.42 18.01
CA SER A 130 19.18 -1.59 18.00
C SER A 130 18.78 -2.63 16.95
N THR A 131 17.83 -3.49 17.34
CA THR A 131 17.26 -4.56 16.53
C THR A 131 16.19 -4.04 15.57
N GLU A 132 15.83 -4.82 14.56
CA GLU A 132 14.78 -4.46 13.60
C GLU A 132 13.44 -4.19 14.31
N LYS A 133 13.14 -4.94 15.38
CA LYS A 133 11.99 -4.72 16.26
C LYS A 133 12.08 -3.37 16.97
N ASP A 134 13.25 -2.94 17.43
CA ASP A 134 13.40 -1.63 18.10
C ASP A 134 13.08 -0.47 17.13
N PHE A 135 13.57 -0.54 15.89
CA PHE A 135 13.23 0.44 14.85
C PHE A 135 11.73 0.43 14.52
N PHE A 136 11.11 -0.75 14.45
CA PHE A 136 9.65 -0.88 14.26
C PHE A 136 8.87 -0.32 15.46
N SER A 137 9.30 -0.61 16.69
CA SER A 137 8.65 -0.17 17.92
C SER A 137 8.79 1.32 18.20
N GLN A 138 9.78 2.01 17.61
CA GLN A 138 9.82 3.48 17.63
C GLN A 138 8.58 4.09 16.95
N ILE A 139 8.04 3.43 15.92
CA ILE A 139 6.88 3.89 15.15
C ILE A 139 5.60 3.21 15.66
N PHE A 140 5.59 1.89 15.67
CA PHE A 140 4.50 1.04 16.16
C PHE A 140 4.77 0.63 17.61
N SER A 141 4.63 1.60 18.51
CA SER A 141 5.00 1.44 19.92
C SER A 141 4.14 0.43 20.69
N GLU A 142 4.60 0.07 21.88
CA GLU A 142 3.85 -0.78 22.80
C GLU A 142 2.48 -0.19 23.22
N GLU A 143 2.36 1.14 23.26
CA GLU A 143 1.12 1.86 23.57
C GLU A 143 0.00 1.51 22.58
N ILE A 144 0.22 1.74 21.29
CA ILE A 144 -0.77 1.43 20.25
C ILE A 144 -1.04 -0.07 20.14
N LEU A 145 -0.03 -0.90 20.42
CA LEU A 145 -0.19 -2.34 20.43
C LEU A 145 -1.15 -2.79 21.53
N LYS A 146 -0.96 -2.29 22.76
CA LYS A 146 -1.87 -2.52 23.89
C LYS A 146 -3.26 -1.96 23.61
N HIS A 147 -3.36 -0.81 22.96
CA HIS A 147 -4.63 -0.23 22.54
C HIS A 147 -5.39 -1.16 21.59
N ILE A 148 -4.75 -1.65 20.53
CA ILE A 148 -5.37 -2.58 19.57
C ILE A 148 -5.80 -3.87 20.25
N VAL A 149 -4.98 -4.42 21.16
CA VAL A 149 -5.36 -5.59 21.97
C VAL A 149 -6.63 -5.32 22.76
N LYS A 150 -6.69 -4.21 23.49
CA LYS A 150 -7.86 -3.82 24.28
C LYS A 150 -9.11 -3.70 23.40
N GLN A 151 -9.03 -2.99 22.28
CA GLN A 151 -10.16 -2.76 21.39
C GLN A 151 -10.62 -4.04 20.67
N THR A 152 -9.68 -4.93 20.33
CA THR A 152 -10.00 -6.23 19.74
C THR A 152 -10.77 -7.13 20.71
N ASN A 153 -10.33 -7.22 21.98
CA ASN A 153 -11.03 -8.01 22.99
C ASN A 153 -12.38 -7.40 23.37
N LEU A 154 -12.48 -6.07 23.42
CA LEU A 154 -13.75 -5.36 23.62
C LEU A 154 -14.75 -5.69 22.51
N TYR A 155 -14.33 -5.58 21.25
CA TYR A 155 -15.17 -5.90 20.10
C TYR A 155 -15.63 -7.36 20.09
N ALA A 156 -14.72 -8.30 20.39
CA ALA A 156 -15.07 -9.71 20.51
C ALA A 156 -16.16 -9.94 21.58
N SER A 157 -16.07 -9.24 22.72
CA SER A 157 -17.09 -9.28 23.78
C SER A 157 -18.42 -8.67 23.33
N GLN A 158 -18.40 -7.52 22.65
CA GLN A 158 -19.59 -6.84 22.11
C GLN A 158 -20.37 -7.73 21.12
N ILE A 159 -19.67 -8.47 20.24
CA ILE A 159 -20.32 -9.42 19.33
C ILE A 159 -20.97 -10.58 20.10
N GLN A 160 -20.33 -11.04 21.18
CA GLN A 160 -20.88 -12.13 21.99
C GLN A 160 -22.14 -11.71 22.76
N THR A 161 -22.19 -10.48 23.28
CA THR A 161 -23.33 -9.97 24.06
C THR A 161 -24.56 -9.68 23.19
N LYS A 162 -24.40 -8.99 22.05
CA LYS A 162 -25.49 -8.67 21.10
C LYS A 162 -26.25 -9.90 20.57
N ARG A 163 -25.69 -11.10 20.74
CA ARG A 163 -26.27 -12.36 20.26
C ARG A 163 -26.99 -13.20 21.32
N ARG A 164 -26.78 -12.95 22.62
CA ARG A 164 -27.61 -13.55 23.69
C ARG A 164 -29.10 -13.15 23.56
N SER A 165 -29.37 -12.10 22.79
CA SER A 165 -30.67 -11.59 22.36
C SER A 165 -31.29 -12.30 21.13
N GLY A 166 -30.77 -13.46 20.69
CA GLY A 166 -31.54 -14.38 19.81
C GLY A 166 -30.91 -14.83 18.48
N HIS A 167 -29.60 -14.71 18.27
CA HIS A 167 -28.93 -15.12 17.00
C HIS A 167 -27.80 -16.14 17.24
N THR A 168 -27.64 -17.12 16.33
CA THR A 168 -26.61 -18.18 16.41
C THR A 168 -25.19 -17.62 16.36
N ALA A 169 -24.27 -18.19 17.14
CA ALA A 169 -22.89 -17.72 17.23
C ALA A 169 -22.15 -17.89 15.89
N SER A 170 -21.63 -16.80 15.31
CA SER A 170 -20.66 -16.87 14.21
C SER A 170 -19.46 -17.73 14.65
N GLU A 171 -18.95 -18.58 13.76
CA GLU A 171 -17.80 -19.44 14.01
C GLU A 171 -16.55 -18.64 14.45
N THR A 172 -16.49 -17.37 14.08
CA THR A 172 -15.50 -16.34 14.43
C THR A 172 -15.29 -16.14 15.94
N THR A 173 -16.37 -16.01 16.72
CA THR A 173 -16.29 -15.65 18.16
C THR A 173 -16.61 -16.81 19.11
N LYS A 174 -17.00 -17.96 18.56
CA LYS A 174 -17.24 -19.19 19.33
C LYS A 174 -15.96 -19.64 20.02
N ASN A 175 -15.97 -19.80 21.35
CA ASN A 175 -14.76 -20.10 22.15
C ASN A 175 -13.65 -19.07 21.91
N TRP A 176 -13.99 -17.77 21.90
CA TRP A 176 -12.99 -16.71 21.87
C TRP A 176 -12.19 -16.73 23.18
N GLU A 177 -10.87 -16.73 23.04
CA GLU A 177 -9.93 -16.44 24.13
C GLU A 177 -9.34 -15.06 23.83
N ASP A 178 -9.24 -14.20 24.83
CA ASP A 178 -8.68 -12.85 24.64
C ASP A 178 -7.26 -12.91 24.08
N ILE A 179 -6.94 -12.00 23.17
CA ILE A 179 -5.58 -11.85 22.66
C ILE A 179 -4.75 -11.02 23.65
N HIS A 180 -3.44 -11.21 23.60
CA HIS A 180 -2.46 -10.45 24.36
C HIS A 180 -1.43 -9.81 23.43
N ALA A 181 -0.56 -8.96 23.97
CA ALA A 181 0.41 -8.20 23.19
C ALA A 181 1.33 -9.11 22.35
N GLU A 182 1.80 -10.21 22.94
CA GLU A 182 2.68 -11.19 22.28
C GLU A 182 1.95 -11.91 21.13
N GLU A 183 0.66 -12.22 21.29
CA GLU A 183 -0.13 -12.85 20.24
C GLU A 183 -0.40 -11.89 19.08
N LEU A 184 -0.66 -10.61 19.36
CA LEU A 184 -0.79 -9.59 18.32
C LEU A 184 0.53 -9.35 17.58
N GLN A 185 1.66 -9.30 18.30
CA GLN A 185 2.99 -9.23 17.67
C GLN A 185 3.24 -10.43 16.77
N ALA A 186 2.92 -11.64 17.23
CA ALA A 186 3.04 -12.85 16.42
C ALA A 186 2.14 -12.81 15.18
N TRP A 187 0.90 -12.30 15.29
CA TRP A 187 0.00 -12.10 14.15
C TRP A 187 0.56 -11.10 13.13
N ILE A 188 1.16 -9.99 13.59
CA ILE A 188 1.85 -9.03 12.70
C ILE A 188 3.04 -9.71 12.01
N GLY A 189 3.89 -10.42 12.77
CA GLY A 189 5.05 -11.15 12.25
C GLY A 189 4.67 -12.20 11.20
N MET A 190 3.58 -12.93 11.42
CA MET A 190 3.02 -13.87 10.42
C MET A 190 2.56 -13.14 9.15
N ASN A 191 1.88 -11.99 9.26
CA ASN A 191 1.50 -11.21 8.08
C ASN A 191 2.72 -10.69 7.30
N ILE A 192 3.79 -10.29 7.98
CA ILE A 192 5.07 -9.93 7.32
C ILE A 192 5.64 -11.12 6.54
N MET A 193 5.70 -12.30 7.16
CA MET A 193 6.18 -13.52 6.48
C MET A 193 5.31 -13.88 5.27
N MET A 194 4.00 -13.68 5.36
CA MET A 194 3.07 -13.97 4.26
C MET A 194 3.12 -12.91 3.14
N GLY A 195 3.56 -11.68 3.42
CA GLY A 195 3.89 -10.69 2.39
C GLY A 195 5.19 -11.02 1.64
N ILE A 196 6.09 -11.79 2.26
CA ILE A 196 7.31 -12.32 1.59
C ILE A 196 6.98 -13.58 0.79
N ILE A 197 6.28 -14.54 1.39
CA ILE A 197 5.94 -15.84 0.79
C ILE A 197 4.46 -15.84 0.43
N VAL A 198 4.11 -15.25 -0.70
CA VAL A 198 2.71 -15.14 -1.12
C VAL A 198 2.20 -16.46 -1.68
N LEU A 199 1.35 -17.16 -0.92
CA LEU A 199 0.66 -18.37 -1.39
C LEU A 199 -0.74 -18.08 -1.96
N PRO A 200 -1.26 -18.94 -2.89
CA PRO A 200 -2.55 -18.72 -3.54
C PRO A 200 -3.76 -18.64 -2.61
N SER A 201 -3.71 -19.29 -1.45
CA SER A 201 -4.78 -19.29 -0.45
C SER A 201 -4.21 -19.21 0.96
N LEU A 202 -4.96 -18.59 1.88
CA LEU A 202 -4.59 -18.52 3.29
C LEU A 202 -4.47 -19.91 3.92
N ASN A 203 -5.29 -20.89 3.51
CA ASN A 203 -5.21 -22.23 4.07
C ASN A 203 -3.90 -22.94 3.69
N ASN A 204 -3.28 -22.56 2.57
CA ASN A 204 -2.07 -23.21 2.05
C ASN A 204 -0.88 -23.09 3.01
N TYR A 205 -0.80 -22.00 3.79
CA TYR A 205 0.26 -21.83 4.79
C TYR A 205 0.21 -22.88 5.90
N TRP A 206 -0.96 -23.49 6.15
CA TRP A 206 -1.16 -24.59 7.12
C TRP A 206 -1.36 -25.95 6.44
N SER A 207 -1.13 -26.04 5.13
CA SER A 207 -1.27 -27.30 4.39
C SER A 207 -0.27 -28.35 4.89
N SER A 208 -0.66 -29.62 4.82
CA SER A 208 0.26 -30.75 5.02
C SER A 208 1.09 -31.07 3.78
N ASP A 209 0.77 -30.46 2.64
CA ASP A 209 1.52 -30.57 1.40
C ASP A 209 2.90 -29.89 1.57
N PRO A 210 4.02 -30.61 1.39
CA PRO A 210 5.36 -30.05 1.49
C PRO A 210 5.65 -28.86 0.55
N ALA A 211 4.94 -28.76 -0.58
CA ALA A 211 5.10 -27.65 -1.52
C ALA A 211 4.41 -26.36 -1.05
N LEU A 212 3.44 -26.46 -0.14
CA LEU A 212 2.60 -25.34 0.29
C LEU A 212 2.80 -24.99 1.78
N GLY A 213 2.83 -25.99 2.65
CA GLY A 213 2.84 -25.83 4.10
C GLY A 213 4.05 -25.05 4.59
N GLN A 214 3.80 -23.96 5.34
CA GLN A 214 4.85 -23.11 5.90
C GLN A 214 4.98 -23.38 7.39
N GLN A 215 6.03 -24.12 7.78
CA GLN A 215 6.27 -24.46 9.19
C GLN A 215 6.38 -23.23 10.08
N ILE A 216 7.08 -22.19 9.61
CA ILE A 216 7.26 -20.91 10.32
C ILE A 216 5.94 -20.17 10.59
N ILE A 217 4.87 -20.47 9.86
CA ILE A 217 3.53 -19.94 10.09
C ILE A 217 2.73 -20.92 10.95
N SER A 218 2.67 -22.17 10.51
CA SER A 218 1.81 -23.19 11.08
C SER A 218 2.10 -23.53 12.55
N GLN A 219 3.35 -23.34 13.00
CA GLN A 219 3.76 -23.58 14.39
C GLN A 219 3.40 -22.44 15.35
N VAL A 220 3.19 -21.22 14.83
CA VAL A 220 2.92 -20.02 15.65
C VAL A 220 1.49 -20.03 16.19
N MET A 221 0.51 -20.26 15.32
CA MET A 221 -0.89 -20.43 15.73
C MET A 221 -1.66 -21.24 14.70
N THR A 222 -2.80 -21.77 15.11
CA THR A 222 -3.68 -22.51 14.18
C THR A 222 -4.28 -21.58 13.12
N CYS A 223 -4.56 -22.11 11.91
CA CYS A 223 -5.26 -21.36 10.85
C CYS A 223 -6.58 -20.77 11.35
N LYS A 224 -7.30 -21.51 12.21
CA LYS A 224 -8.55 -21.05 12.82
C LYS A 224 -8.32 -19.85 13.72
N ARG A 225 -7.34 -19.88 14.63
CA ARG A 225 -7.03 -18.74 15.50
C ARG A 225 -6.59 -17.52 14.69
N PHE A 226 -5.75 -17.70 13.68
CA PHE A 226 -5.33 -16.62 12.80
C PHE A 226 -6.53 -15.94 12.10
N LYS A 227 -7.45 -16.73 11.54
CA LYS A 227 -8.69 -16.21 10.93
C LYS A 227 -9.54 -15.44 11.93
N LYS A 228 -9.77 -16.02 13.11
CA LYS A 228 -10.53 -15.35 14.18
C LYS A 228 -9.93 -13.99 14.55
N ILE A 229 -8.62 -13.93 14.80
CA ILE A 229 -7.95 -12.65 15.11
C ILE A 229 -8.10 -11.68 13.94
N THR A 230 -7.91 -12.16 12.71
CA THR A 230 -8.05 -11.31 11.50
C THR A 230 -9.45 -10.76 11.34
N GLU A 231 -10.48 -11.51 11.73
CA GLU A 231 -11.89 -11.12 11.65
C GLU A 231 -12.31 -10.20 12.80
N THR A 232 -11.74 -10.35 13.99
CA THR A 232 -12.08 -9.58 15.19
C THR A 232 -11.17 -8.39 15.45
N ILE A 233 -9.99 -8.30 14.83
CA ILE A 233 -9.05 -7.18 14.99
C ILE A 233 -9.82 -5.86 14.93
N HIS A 234 -9.64 -5.00 15.94
CA HIS A 234 -10.26 -3.68 16.06
C HIS A 234 -9.27 -2.69 16.65
N VAL A 235 -9.39 -1.43 16.22
CA VAL A 235 -8.49 -0.34 16.62
C VAL A 235 -9.23 0.76 17.38
N ASN A 236 -10.57 0.81 17.30
CA ASN A 236 -11.36 1.77 18.05
C ASN A 236 -12.71 1.15 18.48
N ASP A 237 -13.32 1.70 19.51
CA ASP A 237 -14.62 1.26 20.01
C ASP A 237 -15.72 1.69 19.02
N ASN A 238 -16.57 0.73 18.63
CA ASN A 238 -17.67 1.02 17.73
C ASN A 238 -18.81 1.78 18.44
N GLU A 239 -18.94 1.64 19.77
CA GLU A 239 -20.03 2.27 20.54
C GLU A 239 -19.81 3.78 20.72
N THR A 240 -18.60 4.27 20.52
CA THR A 240 -18.26 5.70 20.55
C THR A 240 -18.35 6.38 19.18
N ALA A 241 -18.73 5.64 18.14
CA ALA A 241 -18.89 6.19 16.80
C ALA A 241 -20.15 7.07 16.74
N LEU A 242 -20.02 8.27 16.18
CA LEU A 242 -21.17 9.11 15.92
C LEU A 242 -22.03 8.52 14.78
N PRO A 243 -23.36 8.75 14.81
CA PRO A 243 -24.24 8.38 13.71
C PRO A 243 -23.78 8.97 12.36
N ARG A 244 -24.09 8.28 11.24
CA ARG A 244 -23.58 8.66 9.91
C ARG A 244 -24.04 10.02 9.43
N ASP A 245 -25.26 10.39 9.81
CA ASP A 245 -25.93 11.65 9.54
C ASP A 245 -25.36 12.81 10.38
N ASN A 246 -24.62 12.51 11.45
CA ASN A 246 -23.98 13.53 12.27
C ASN A 246 -22.87 14.24 11.46
N PRO A 247 -22.87 15.59 11.38
CA PRO A 247 -21.87 16.35 10.62
C PRO A 247 -20.44 16.17 11.16
N TYR A 248 -20.29 15.85 12.45
CA TYR A 248 -19.01 15.59 13.11
C TYR A 248 -18.58 14.12 13.04
N ASN A 249 -19.30 13.28 12.29
CA ASN A 249 -18.93 11.88 12.12
C ASN A 249 -17.58 11.73 11.40
N ASP A 250 -16.64 11.08 12.08
CA ASP A 250 -15.36 10.73 11.49
C ASP A 250 -15.49 9.46 10.62
N LYS A 251 -15.42 9.64 9.29
CA LYS A 251 -15.42 8.52 8.34
C LYS A 251 -14.26 7.53 8.55
N LEU A 252 -13.19 7.93 9.26
CA LEU A 252 -12.05 7.08 9.60
C LEU A 252 -12.05 6.61 11.07
N HIS A 253 -13.17 6.77 11.80
CA HIS A 253 -13.30 6.47 13.23
C HIS A 253 -12.66 5.14 13.63
N LYS A 254 -12.88 4.09 12.84
CA LYS A 254 -12.39 2.73 13.11
C LYS A 254 -10.86 2.59 13.15
N VAL A 255 -10.12 3.51 12.53
CA VAL A 255 -8.65 3.49 12.44
C VAL A 255 -8.01 4.78 12.97
N ARG A 256 -8.81 5.76 13.38
CA ARG A 256 -8.36 7.07 13.85
C ARG A 256 -7.26 7.01 14.92
N PRO A 257 -7.37 6.17 15.99
CA PRO A 257 -6.32 6.09 17.00
C PRO A 257 -4.96 5.67 16.43
N LEU A 258 -4.94 4.75 15.46
CA LEU A 258 -3.71 4.30 14.82
C LEU A 258 -3.14 5.38 13.89
N ILE A 259 -3.97 6.13 13.17
CA ILE A 259 -3.51 7.23 12.31
C ILE A 259 -2.81 8.31 13.14
N GLU A 260 -3.45 8.74 14.23
CA GLU A 260 -2.92 9.78 15.12
C GLU A 260 -1.62 9.31 15.79
N HIS A 261 -1.61 8.08 16.29
CA HIS A 261 -0.43 7.47 16.88
C HIS A 261 0.75 7.43 15.91
N LEU A 262 0.53 6.96 14.68
CA LEU A 262 1.59 6.86 13.68
C LEU A 262 2.11 8.24 13.28
N ASN A 263 1.25 9.20 12.96
CA ASN A 263 1.69 10.55 12.62
C ASN A 263 2.52 11.20 13.74
N LYS A 264 2.14 10.98 15.01
CA LYS A 264 2.92 11.42 16.17
C LYS A 264 4.30 10.75 16.21
N LYS A 265 4.34 9.41 16.20
CA LYS A 265 5.59 8.65 16.33
C LYS A 265 6.54 8.81 15.17
N ILE A 266 6.01 8.93 13.95
CA ILE A 266 6.79 9.20 12.75
C ILE A 266 7.55 10.52 12.87
N ALA A 267 6.88 11.58 13.35
CA ALA A 267 7.49 12.89 13.54
C ALA A 267 8.56 12.88 14.64
N GLU A 268 8.36 12.10 15.72
CA GLU A 268 9.33 11.93 16.81
C GLU A 268 10.57 11.10 16.40
N ALA A 269 10.44 10.21 15.40
CA ALA A 269 11.48 9.24 15.06
C ALA A 269 12.54 9.79 14.08
N PHE A 270 12.20 10.81 13.30
CA PHE A 270 13.04 11.31 12.22
C PHE A 270 12.88 12.81 12.02
N LYS A 271 14.01 13.52 12.03
CA LYS A 271 14.10 14.89 11.52
C LYS A 271 14.45 14.80 10.03
N PRO A 272 13.61 15.34 9.12
CA PRO A 272 13.83 15.17 7.70
C PRO A 272 15.07 15.92 7.21
N SER A 273 15.51 15.55 6.00
CA SER A 273 16.51 16.28 5.24
C SER A 273 16.01 17.68 4.87
N SER A 274 16.81 18.45 4.12
CA SER A 274 16.38 19.75 3.60
C SER A 274 15.38 19.67 2.45
N VAL A 275 15.13 18.50 1.87
CA VAL A 275 14.30 18.35 0.66
C VAL A 275 13.20 17.31 0.85
N LEU A 276 11.96 17.72 0.60
CA LEU A 276 10.78 16.88 0.75
C LEU A 276 9.86 16.99 -0.48
N ALA A 277 9.04 15.96 -0.68
CA ALA A 277 8.03 15.93 -1.74
C ALA A 277 6.65 15.62 -1.16
N ILE A 278 5.61 16.24 -1.72
CA ILE A 278 4.21 15.91 -1.47
C ILE A 278 3.61 15.27 -2.71
N ASP A 279 3.01 14.09 -2.52
CA ASP A 279 2.30 13.35 -3.57
C ASP A 279 1.24 12.42 -2.94
N GLU A 280 0.48 11.71 -3.77
CA GLU A 280 -0.43 10.66 -3.36
C GLU A 280 0.20 9.27 -3.36
N SER A 281 -0.05 8.51 -2.29
CA SER A 281 -0.06 7.05 -2.31
C SER A 281 -1.51 6.54 -2.43
N ILE A 282 -1.68 5.32 -2.94
CA ILE A 282 -3.00 4.69 -3.13
C ILE A 282 -3.07 3.36 -2.38
N ILE A 283 -4.19 3.14 -1.70
CA ILE A 283 -4.56 1.85 -1.10
C ILE A 283 -5.63 1.20 -1.98
N SER A 284 -5.27 0.14 -2.70
CA SER A 284 -6.20 -0.53 -3.61
C SER A 284 -7.42 -1.10 -2.88
N PHE A 285 -8.62 -0.74 -3.35
CA PHE A 285 -9.87 -1.27 -2.82
C PHE A 285 -10.97 -1.24 -3.89
N LYS A 286 -11.67 -2.38 -4.06
CA LYS A 286 -12.76 -2.53 -5.05
C LYS A 286 -14.15 -2.55 -4.44
N GLY A 287 -14.27 -2.72 -3.11
CA GLY A 287 -15.57 -2.79 -2.43
C GLY A 287 -16.31 -1.46 -2.37
N ARG A 288 -17.51 -1.47 -1.78
CA ARG A 288 -18.32 -0.27 -1.53
C ARG A 288 -17.71 0.54 -0.39
N SER A 289 -17.51 1.83 -0.60
CA SER A 289 -17.01 2.76 0.41
C SER A 289 -17.23 4.20 -0.09
N THR A 290 -17.64 5.08 0.81
CA THR A 290 -17.95 6.49 0.54
C THR A 290 -16.72 7.39 0.42
N ILE A 291 -15.53 6.87 0.73
CA ILE A 291 -14.24 7.60 0.69
C ILE A 291 -13.28 7.04 -0.37
N LYS A 292 -13.78 6.19 -1.27
CA LYS A 292 -13.01 5.59 -2.37
C LYS A 292 -13.01 6.55 -3.55
N GLU A 293 -11.83 6.79 -4.10
CA GLU A 293 -11.63 7.65 -5.27
C GLU A 293 -11.34 6.84 -6.53
N ASP A 294 -11.68 7.40 -7.69
CA ASP A 294 -11.25 6.92 -9.01
C ASP A 294 -10.11 7.83 -9.52
N MET A 295 -8.98 7.22 -9.86
CA MET A 295 -7.71 7.87 -10.21
C MET A 295 -7.20 7.23 -11.51
N PRO A 296 -7.76 7.59 -12.68
CA PRO A 296 -7.58 6.84 -13.93
C PRO A 296 -6.13 6.76 -14.41
N LEU A 297 -5.31 7.75 -14.04
CA LEU A 297 -3.91 7.88 -14.45
C LEU A 297 -2.92 7.09 -13.56
N LYS A 298 -3.35 6.58 -12.40
CA LYS A 298 -2.46 5.84 -11.49
C LYS A 298 -2.55 4.32 -11.77
N PRO A 299 -1.48 3.54 -11.51
CA PRO A 299 -1.49 2.09 -11.73
C PRO A 299 -2.64 1.37 -11.00
N VAL A 300 -2.94 1.84 -9.79
CA VAL A 300 -4.14 1.47 -9.03
C VAL A 300 -5.21 2.52 -9.27
N LYS A 301 -6.17 2.20 -10.15
CA LYS A 301 -7.21 3.15 -10.55
C LYS A 301 -8.25 3.45 -9.48
N ARG A 302 -8.51 2.52 -8.55
CA ARG A 302 -9.58 2.66 -7.54
C ARG A 302 -9.10 2.26 -6.16
N GLY A 303 -9.31 3.16 -5.19
CA GLY A 303 -8.82 2.94 -3.84
C GLY A 303 -8.98 4.14 -2.93
N TYR A 304 -8.35 4.05 -1.75
CA TYR A 304 -8.24 5.19 -0.84
C TYR A 304 -7.01 6.00 -1.21
N LYS A 305 -7.20 7.31 -1.33
CA LYS A 305 -6.14 8.27 -1.62
C LYS A 305 -5.50 8.74 -0.31
N VAL A 306 -4.18 8.67 -0.24
CA VAL A 306 -3.39 9.07 0.93
C VAL A 306 -2.40 10.15 0.51
N TRP A 307 -2.59 11.37 1.01
CA TRP A 307 -1.65 12.46 0.83
C TRP A 307 -0.44 12.23 1.72
N CYS A 308 0.76 12.26 1.15
CA CYS A 308 1.99 11.94 1.85
C CYS A 308 3.00 13.08 1.71
N LEU A 309 3.63 13.48 2.81
CA LEU A 309 4.86 14.26 2.82
C LEU A 309 6.02 13.28 3.03
N ALA A 310 6.91 13.15 2.05
CA ALA A 310 8.04 12.24 2.09
C ALA A 310 9.37 13.01 2.04
N ASP A 311 10.35 12.52 2.79
CA ASP A 311 11.75 12.94 2.65
C ASP A 311 12.30 12.45 1.31
N SER A 312 12.71 13.37 0.43
CA SER A 312 13.08 13.03 -0.95
C SER A 312 14.38 12.24 -1.04
N LYS A 313 15.28 12.35 -0.05
CA LYS A 313 16.55 11.61 -0.04
C LYS A 313 16.40 10.16 0.40
N THR A 314 15.39 9.84 1.21
CA THR A 314 15.26 8.54 1.86
C THR A 314 13.97 7.79 1.55
N GLY A 315 12.93 8.50 1.10
CA GLY A 315 11.57 7.98 0.96
C GLY A 315 10.83 7.85 2.30
N TYR A 316 11.35 8.41 3.40
CA TYR A 316 10.70 8.35 4.71
C TYR A 316 9.43 9.20 4.70
N ILE A 317 8.27 8.60 5.00
CA ILE A 317 7.03 9.38 5.14
C ILE A 317 7.10 10.15 6.44
N GLN A 318 7.13 11.48 6.38
CA GLN A 318 7.18 12.39 7.53
C GLN A 318 5.79 12.67 8.11
N LYS A 319 4.77 12.72 7.25
CA LYS A 319 3.37 12.93 7.64
C LYS A 319 2.45 12.43 6.53
N PHE A 320 1.27 11.92 6.89
CA PHE A 320 0.26 11.54 5.91
C PHE A 320 -1.15 11.93 6.35
N ASP A 321 -2.04 12.08 5.38
CA ASP A 321 -3.47 12.34 5.59
C ASP A 321 -4.31 11.54 4.59
N ILE A 322 -5.33 10.83 5.09
CA ILE A 322 -6.20 9.98 4.25
C ILE A 322 -7.38 10.81 3.80
N TYR A 323 -7.56 10.93 2.48
CA TYR A 323 -8.66 11.70 1.91
C TYR A 323 -10.02 11.04 2.18
N THR A 324 -10.98 11.82 2.68
CA THR A 324 -12.33 11.35 3.07
C THR A 324 -13.45 11.99 2.23
N GLY A 325 -13.11 12.59 1.09
CA GLY A 325 -14.01 13.37 0.26
C GLY A 325 -14.06 14.85 0.64
N LYS A 326 -15.05 15.57 0.11
CA LYS A 326 -15.30 16.98 0.44
C LYS A 326 -15.92 17.09 1.84
N ALA A 327 -15.34 17.88 2.73
CA ALA A 327 -15.94 18.21 4.03
C ALA A 327 -17.17 19.12 3.83
N LYS A 328 -18.23 18.93 4.62
CA LYS A 328 -19.46 19.72 4.57
C LYS A 328 -19.26 21.14 5.16
N ASP A 329 -18.39 21.29 6.15
CA ASP A 329 -18.10 22.58 6.80
C ASP A 329 -16.87 23.27 6.19
N GLN A 330 -16.97 23.63 4.91
CA GLN A 330 -15.97 24.48 4.25
C GLN A 330 -16.18 25.94 4.66
N ILE A 331 -15.89 26.26 5.93
CA ILE A 331 -15.83 27.64 6.41
C ILE A 331 -14.39 28.14 6.26
N ALA A 332 -14.23 29.15 5.40
CA ALA A 332 -13.18 30.19 5.44
C ALA A 332 -11.69 29.82 5.19
N MET A 333 -11.36 28.67 4.61
CA MET A 333 -10.01 28.46 4.03
C MET A 333 -10.05 28.14 2.54
N ASP A 334 -9.00 28.59 1.87
CA ASP A 334 -8.68 28.41 0.46
C ASP A 334 -8.76 26.96 -0.05
N THR A 335 -8.58 26.82 -1.36
CA THR A 335 -8.71 25.57 -2.14
C THR A 335 -8.18 24.31 -1.41
N LEU A 336 -8.79 23.15 -1.68
CA LEU A 336 -8.42 21.84 -1.09
C LEU A 336 -6.90 21.59 -1.10
N GLY A 337 -6.20 21.94 -2.19
CA GLY A 337 -4.75 21.76 -2.31
C GLY A 337 -3.95 22.57 -1.28
N GLU A 338 -4.30 23.84 -1.08
CA GLU A 338 -3.60 24.73 -0.14
C GLU A 338 -3.71 24.21 1.29
N ARG A 339 -4.92 23.80 1.71
CA ARG A 339 -5.13 23.21 3.03
C ARG A 339 -4.28 21.96 3.25
N VAL A 340 -4.24 21.06 2.28
CA VAL A 340 -3.48 19.81 2.37
C VAL A 340 -1.99 20.11 2.54
N VAL A 341 -1.42 20.96 1.68
CA VAL A 341 0.00 21.31 1.76
C VAL A 341 0.34 22.00 3.09
N LEU A 342 -0.47 22.97 3.53
CA LEU A 342 -0.22 23.66 4.81
C LEU A 342 -0.36 22.75 6.02
N ASN A 343 -1.25 21.76 5.99
CA ASN A 343 -1.37 20.76 7.05
C ASN A 343 -0.14 19.85 7.07
N LEU A 344 0.23 19.28 5.92
CA LEU A 344 1.36 18.36 5.82
C LEU A 344 2.69 19.02 6.19
N THR A 345 2.91 20.26 5.75
CA THR A 345 4.15 21.01 5.99
C THR A 345 4.21 21.72 7.34
N GLY A 346 3.18 21.60 8.20
CA GLY A 346 3.15 22.29 9.49
C GLY A 346 4.37 22.01 10.39
N CYS A 347 4.94 20.80 10.31
CA CYS A 347 6.15 20.42 11.05
C CYS A 347 7.46 21.01 10.50
N LEU A 348 7.42 21.63 9.32
CA LEU A 348 8.58 22.21 8.62
C LEU A 348 8.70 23.72 8.80
N LYS A 349 7.79 24.35 9.55
CA LYS A 349 7.81 25.80 9.77
C LYS A 349 9.17 26.23 10.35
N ASP A 350 9.74 27.29 9.79
CA ASP A 350 11.00 27.89 10.25
C ASP A 350 12.24 26.99 10.10
N THR A 351 12.16 25.95 9.27
CA THR A 351 13.27 25.00 9.06
C THR A 351 14.14 25.30 7.85
N GLY A 352 13.71 26.21 6.96
CA GLY A 352 14.34 26.47 5.67
C GLY A 352 14.27 25.28 4.70
N SER A 353 13.34 24.34 4.91
CA SER A 353 13.20 23.16 4.07
C SER A 353 12.60 23.50 2.72
N VAL A 354 12.96 22.73 1.70
CA VAL A 354 12.45 22.83 0.34
C VAL A 354 11.42 21.74 0.10
N VAL A 355 10.24 22.10 -0.38
CA VAL A 355 9.13 21.17 -0.64
C VAL A 355 8.74 21.22 -2.11
N ALA A 356 8.77 20.06 -2.77
CA ALA A 356 8.24 19.90 -4.13
C ALA A 356 6.83 19.29 -4.13
N PHE A 357 5.98 19.71 -5.05
CA PHE A 357 4.64 19.13 -5.23
C PHE A 357 4.11 19.28 -6.66
N ASP A 358 3.13 18.43 -7.02
CA ASP A 358 2.52 18.41 -8.35
C ASP A 358 1.55 19.60 -8.60
N ASN A 359 1.14 19.75 -9.86
CA ASN A 359 0.28 20.80 -10.37
C ASN A 359 -1.10 20.90 -9.74
N PHE A 360 -1.55 19.84 -9.04
CA PHE A 360 -2.79 19.87 -8.28
C PHE A 360 -2.73 20.90 -7.14
N PHE A 361 -1.54 21.15 -6.58
CA PHE A 361 -1.37 21.98 -5.39
C PHE A 361 -0.87 23.38 -5.69
N THR A 362 -0.03 23.53 -6.71
CA THR A 362 0.77 24.74 -6.92
C THR A 362 -0.11 25.96 -7.18
N THR A 363 -0.03 27.00 -6.35
CA THR A 363 -0.69 28.30 -6.57
C THR A 363 0.28 29.42 -6.16
N VAL A 364 0.19 30.62 -6.78
CA VAL A 364 1.03 31.77 -6.37
C VAL A 364 0.81 32.11 -4.89
N LYS A 365 -0.44 32.02 -4.43
CA LYS A 365 -0.82 32.24 -3.03
C LYS A 365 -0.14 31.23 -2.10
N LEU A 366 -0.16 29.94 -2.45
CA LEU A 366 0.48 28.89 -1.67
C LEU A 366 1.99 29.11 -1.55
N MET A 367 2.65 29.49 -2.64
CA MET A 367 4.09 29.78 -2.64
C MET A 367 4.42 30.91 -1.65
N LYS A 368 3.62 31.99 -1.64
CA LYS A 368 3.77 33.09 -0.66
C LYS A 368 3.56 32.61 0.78
N MET A 369 2.51 31.84 1.04
CA MET A 369 2.20 31.32 2.38
C MET A 369 3.28 30.40 2.93
N LEU A 370 3.91 29.59 2.07
CA LEU A 370 5.05 28.74 2.45
C LEU A 370 6.29 29.59 2.72
N ASN A 371 6.59 30.58 1.88
CA ASN A 371 7.77 31.42 2.09
C ASN A 371 7.67 32.25 3.38
N GLN A 372 6.48 32.76 3.72
CA GLN A 372 6.18 33.41 5.01
C GLN A 372 6.40 32.49 6.23
N ARG A 373 6.40 31.17 6.02
CA ARG A 373 6.68 30.15 7.04
C ARG A 373 8.13 29.66 6.99
N ASN A 374 8.99 30.34 6.21
CA ASN A 374 10.36 29.94 5.92
C ASN A 374 10.45 28.47 5.44
N ILE A 375 9.55 28.16 4.50
CA ILE A 375 9.50 26.92 3.72
C ILE A 375 9.57 27.32 2.25
N TYR A 376 10.62 26.86 1.57
CA TYR A 376 10.77 27.11 0.15
C TYR A 376 10.06 26.03 -0.65
N ALA A 377 9.61 26.37 -1.86
CA ALA A 377 8.79 25.47 -2.64
C ALA A 377 9.10 25.52 -4.13
N LEU A 378 8.75 24.44 -4.80
CA LEU A 378 8.76 24.30 -6.25
C LEU A 378 7.65 23.36 -6.69
N GLY A 379 6.91 23.74 -7.71
CA GLY A 379 5.85 22.89 -8.21
C GLY A 379 5.49 23.20 -9.64
N THR A 380 5.21 22.16 -10.42
CA THR A 380 4.61 22.34 -11.74
C THR A 380 3.29 23.09 -11.59
N VAL A 381 2.93 23.94 -12.56
CA VAL A 381 1.74 24.77 -12.45
C VAL A 381 0.88 24.68 -13.70
N ARG A 382 -0.44 24.65 -13.52
CA ARG A 382 -1.40 24.67 -14.63
C ARG A 382 -1.49 26.08 -15.20
N THR A 383 -1.46 26.22 -16.52
CA THR A 383 -1.42 27.54 -17.20
C THR A 383 -2.69 28.36 -17.02
N ASN A 384 -3.84 27.72 -16.80
CA ASN A 384 -5.13 28.36 -16.56
C ASN A 384 -5.30 28.92 -15.14
N GLN A 385 -4.26 28.84 -14.31
CA GLN A 385 -4.33 29.31 -12.94
C GLN A 385 -4.29 30.83 -12.84
N LYS A 386 -5.08 31.39 -11.91
CA LYS A 386 -5.17 32.83 -11.66
C LYS A 386 -3.85 33.39 -11.08
N GLY A 387 -3.51 34.62 -11.47
CA GLY A 387 -2.34 35.34 -10.96
C GLY A 387 -0.99 34.96 -11.59
N LEU A 388 -0.99 34.12 -12.64
CA LEU A 388 0.19 33.80 -13.42
C LEU A 388 0.47 34.86 -14.49
N PRO A 389 1.75 35.12 -14.84
CA PRO A 389 2.11 36.07 -15.88
C PRO A 389 1.75 35.56 -17.28
N ALA A 390 1.59 36.49 -18.21
CA ALA A 390 1.15 36.19 -19.58
C ALA A 390 2.05 35.17 -20.32
N ILE A 391 3.34 35.13 -19.98
CA ILE A 391 4.32 34.18 -20.55
C ILE A 391 3.91 32.71 -20.38
N MET A 392 3.15 32.39 -19.32
CA MET A 392 2.76 31.01 -19.02
C MET A 392 1.71 30.51 -20.01
N ARG A 393 0.79 31.39 -20.43
CA ARG A 393 -0.34 31.08 -21.31
C ARG A 393 -0.03 31.30 -22.78
N LYS A 394 0.73 32.35 -23.12
CA LYS A 394 1.06 32.71 -24.51
C LYS A 394 1.75 31.55 -25.25
N LYS A 395 1.27 31.21 -26.45
CA LYS A 395 1.89 30.21 -27.34
C LYS A 395 3.13 30.81 -28.04
N VAL A 396 4.20 31.00 -27.28
CA VAL A 396 5.50 31.45 -27.81
C VAL A 396 6.20 30.25 -28.47
N LYS A 397 6.71 30.44 -29.69
CA LYS A 397 7.54 29.43 -30.39
C LYS A 397 8.95 29.40 -29.78
N LEU A 398 9.12 28.67 -28.69
CA LEU A 398 10.42 28.37 -28.10
C LEU A 398 11.02 27.13 -28.79
N LYS A 399 12.33 27.14 -29.04
CA LYS A 399 13.07 25.94 -29.43
C LYS A 399 13.31 25.06 -28.20
N ARG A 400 13.53 23.76 -28.43
CA ARG A 400 13.87 22.83 -27.35
C ARG A 400 15.12 23.32 -26.60
N GLY A 401 15.01 23.41 -25.28
CA GLY A 401 16.03 23.93 -24.38
C GLY A 401 15.88 25.42 -24.02
N GLU A 402 15.09 26.18 -24.78
CA GLU A 402 14.82 27.59 -24.46
C GLU A 402 13.76 27.72 -23.36
N PHE A 403 13.84 28.80 -22.59
CA PHE A 403 12.87 29.13 -21.55
C PHE A 403 12.65 30.63 -21.44
N GLN A 404 11.54 30.99 -20.81
CA GLN A 404 11.22 32.35 -20.38
C GLN A 404 10.85 32.32 -18.90
N PHE A 405 11.07 33.42 -18.20
CA PHE A 405 10.65 33.57 -16.82
C PHE A 405 10.16 34.98 -16.53
N LYS A 406 9.35 35.09 -15.48
CA LYS A 406 9.08 36.34 -14.78
C LYS A 406 9.11 36.10 -13.27
N CYS A 407 9.44 37.13 -12.53
CA CYS A 407 9.54 37.16 -11.07
C CYS A 407 8.51 38.11 -10.51
N LYS A 408 7.83 37.69 -9.44
CA LYS A 408 7.00 38.54 -8.60
C LYS A 408 7.54 38.41 -7.19
N GLU A 409 8.31 39.41 -6.77
CA GLU A 409 9.04 39.41 -5.51
C GLU A 409 9.95 38.18 -5.39
N ASP A 410 9.58 37.24 -4.52
CA ASP A 410 10.29 36.02 -4.13
C ASP A 410 9.85 34.77 -4.90
N ILE A 411 8.94 34.93 -5.87
CA ILE A 411 8.40 33.84 -6.67
C ILE A 411 8.79 34.03 -8.12
N ALA A 412 9.34 32.99 -8.73
CA ALA A 412 9.59 32.93 -10.16
C ALA A 412 8.62 31.97 -10.85
N ALA A 413 8.04 32.43 -11.95
CA ALA A 413 7.29 31.62 -12.90
C ALA A 413 8.18 31.35 -14.11
N ILE A 414 8.41 30.07 -14.42
CA ILE A 414 9.31 29.65 -15.50
C ILE A 414 8.52 28.77 -16.47
N LYS A 415 8.68 29.04 -17.76
CA LYS A 415 8.20 28.23 -18.87
C LYS A 415 9.38 27.76 -19.70
N TRP A 416 9.63 26.46 -19.70
CA TRP A 416 10.72 25.82 -20.46
C TRP A 416 10.16 24.90 -21.54
N MET A 417 10.82 24.87 -22.68
CA MET A 417 10.42 24.03 -23.80
C MET A 417 11.30 22.78 -23.88
N ASP A 418 10.72 21.61 -23.60
CA ASP A 418 11.32 20.32 -23.98
C ASP A 418 10.64 19.81 -25.27
N ASN A 419 10.13 18.58 -25.28
CA ASN A 419 9.19 18.11 -26.31
C ASN A 419 7.82 18.81 -26.19
N LYS A 420 7.44 19.18 -24.97
CA LYS A 420 6.24 19.94 -24.61
C LYS A 420 6.61 21.06 -23.63
N PRO A 421 5.83 22.14 -23.53
CA PRO A 421 6.08 23.19 -22.56
C PRO A 421 5.90 22.67 -21.13
N VAL A 422 6.90 22.92 -20.29
CA VAL A 422 6.88 22.65 -18.85
C VAL A 422 6.81 23.98 -18.12
N THR A 423 5.84 24.11 -17.22
CA THR A 423 5.57 25.32 -16.45
C THR A 423 5.74 25.05 -14.96
N ILE A 424 6.53 25.86 -14.28
CA ILE A 424 6.85 25.70 -12.86
C ILE A 424 6.80 27.04 -12.12
N LEU A 425 6.36 27.02 -10.86
CA LEU A 425 6.61 28.09 -9.89
C LEU A 425 7.71 27.66 -8.93
N THR A 426 8.60 28.59 -8.55
CA THR A 426 9.68 28.32 -7.59
C THR A 426 9.95 29.53 -6.70
N THR A 427 10.29 29.26 -5.43
CA THR A 427 10.91 30.23 -4.50
C THR A 427 12.35 29.83 -4.15
N VAL A 428 12.95 28.90 -4.91
CA VAL A 428 14.24 28.27 -4.55
C VAL A 428 15.40 28.78 -5.40
N ASN A 429 15.38 28.49 -6.69
CA ASN A 429 16.52 28.73 -7.56
C ASN A 429 16.33 30.05 -8.31
N SER A 430 17.42 30.76 -8.54
CA SER A 430 17.41 31.91 -9.46
C SER A 430 16.90 31.46 -10.83
N PRO A 431 15.88 32.13 -11.40
CA PRO A 431 15.21 31.67 -12.61
C PRO A 431 16.04 31.84 -13.88
N SER A 432 17.11 32.63 -13.84
CA SER A 432 18.09 32.76 -14.91
C SER A 432 19.15 31.65 -14.91
N ALA A 433 19.27 30.91 -13.80
CA ALA A 433 20.30 29.88 -13.66
C ALA A 433 19.95 28.62 -14.46
N THR A 434 20.93 28.09 -15.19
CA THR A 434 20.77 26.96 -16.10
C THR A 434 21.70 25.80 -15.77
N THR A 435 21.29 24.61 -16.20
CA THR A 435 22.06 23.36 -16.18
C THR A 435 21.75 22.57 -17.45
N THR A 436 22.36 21.41 -17.62
CA THR A 436 22.06 20.49 -18.73
C THR A 436 21.43 19.21 -18.20
N VAL A 437 20.37 18.74 -18.86
CA VAL A 437 19.74 17.46 -18.55
C VAL A 437 19.90 16.48 -19.71
N PRO A 438 20.24 15.21 -19.45
CA PRO A 438 20.29 14.20 -20.49
C PRO A 438 18.87 13.87 -20.95
N ARG A 439 18.70 13.76 -22.26
CA ARG A 439 17.44 13.35 -22.90
C ARG A 439 17.70 12.26 -23.92
N LYS A 440 17.00 11.15 -23.76
CA LYS A 440 17.04 10.04 -24.71
C LYS A 440 16.12 10.35 -25.89
N ASN A 441 16.65 10.31 -27.09
CA ASN A 441 15.89 10.48 -28.32
C ASN A 441 15.24 9.15 -28.74
N LYS A 442 14.33 9.22 -29.72
CA LYS A 442 13.59 8.04 -30.22
C LYS A 442 14.51 6.96 -30.80
N ASP A 443 15.65 7.36 -31.35
CA ASP A 443 16.70 6.47 -31.88
C ASP A 443 17.59 5.85 -30.79
N GLY A 444 17.39 6.20 -29.52
CA GLY A 444 18.15 5.73 -28.38
C GLY A 444 19.40 6.56 -28.04
N THR A 445 19.74 7.57 -28.84
CA THR A 445 20.85 8.49 -28.56
C THR A 445 20.54 9.39 -27.36
N ILE A 446 21.56 9.86 -26.64
CA ILE A 446 21.41 10.77 -25.50
C ILE A 446 21.94 12.14 -25.91
N THR A 447 21.07 13.15 -25.88
CA THR A 447 21.43 14.56 -26.11
C THR A 447 21.36 15.35 -24.82
N GLN A 448 22.30 16.27 -24.62
CA GLN A 448 22.26 17.23 -23.52
C GLN A 448 21.41 18.44 -23.91
N VAL A 449 20.40 18.74 -23.11
CA VAL A 449 19.47 19.86 -23.35
C VAL A 449 19.63 20.88 -22.24
N SER A 450 19.79 22.16 -22.59
CA SER A 450 19.80 23.26 -21.62
C SER A 450 18.47 23.32 -20.87
N CYS A 451 18.51 23.49 -19.56
CA CYS A 451 17.36 23.41 -18.67
C CYS A 451 17.53 24.37 -17.49
N PRO A 452 16.49 25.12 -17.10
CA PRO A 452 16.51 25.88 -15.85
C PRO A 452 16.83 24.99 -14.64
N ILE A 453 17.70 25.46 -13.74
CA ILE A 453 18.08 24.72 -12.53
C ILE A 453 16.83 24.35 -11.71
N ALA A 454 15.84 25.24 -11.62
CA ALA A 454 14.59 24.98 -10.90
C ALA A 454 13.87 23.69 -11.36
N ILE A 455 13.88 23.40 -12.66
CA ILE A 455 13.25 22.20 -13.22
C ILE A 455 14.09 20.96 -12.93
N ALA A 456 15.42 21.06 -13.00
CA ALA A 456 16.31 19.98 -12.62
C ALA A 456 16.18 19.66 -11.11
N THR A 457 16.11 20.68 -10.26
CA THR A 457 15.86 20.58 -8.82
C THR A 457 14.51 19.91 -8.55
N TYR A 458 13.44 20.31 -9.25
CA TYR A 458 12.13 19.67 -9.13
C TYR A 458 12.17 18.19 -9.41
N ASN A 459 12.76 17.79 -10.53
CA ASN A 459 12.87 16.37 -10.88
C ASN A 459 13.74 15.58 -9.90
N LYS A 460 14.70 16.22 -9.21
CA LYS A 460 15.54 15.59 -8.18
C LYS A 460 14.79 15.40 -6.85
N ILE A 461 13.90 16.32 -6.51
CA ILE A 461 13.16 16.29 -5.23
C ILE A 461 11.89 15.45 -5.33
N MET A 462 11.18 15.52 -6.46
CA MET A 462 10.02 14.66 -6.70
C MET A 462 10.42 13.18 -6.72
N GLY A 463 9.49 12.30 -6.35
CA GLY A 463 9.72 10.85 -6.26
C GLY A 463 9.94 10.32 -4.84
N GLY A 464 9.99 11.18 -3.81
CA GLY A 464 10.09 10.74 -2.42
C GLY A 464 8.96 9.78 -2.00
N VAL A 465 7.72 10.07 -2.41
CA VAL A 465 6.56 9.19 -2.17
C VAL A 465 6.64 7.92 -3.03
N ASP A 466 7.10 8.02 -4.27
CA ASP A 466 7.31 6.85 -5.14
C ASP A 466 8.32 5.86 -4.56
N HIS A 467 9.38 6.36 -3.90
CA HIS A 467 10.35 5.50 -3.20
C HIS A 467 9.69 4.71 -2.06
N PHE A 468 8.82 5.34 -1.29
CA PHE A 468 8.03 4.66 -0.27
C PHE A 468 7.12 3.60 -0.89
N ASP A 469 6.37 3.96 -1.94
CA ASP A 469 5.43 3.05 -2.58
C ASP A 469 6.12 1.82 -3.18
N GLN A 470 7.30 2.01 -3.81
CA GLN A 470 8.11 0.91 -4.32
C GLN A 470 8.57 -0.05 -3.21
N LEU A 471 8.99 0.47 -2.05
CA LEU A 471 9.39 -0.34 -0.89
C LEU A 471 8.19 -1.08 -0.27
N ARG A 472 7.02 -0.44 -0.25
CA ARG A 472 5.78 -1.04 0.25
C ARG A 472 5.29 -2.17 -0.65
N GLU A 473 5.12 -1.90 -1.94
CA GLU A 473 4.52 -2.82 -2.92
C GLU A 473 5.29 -4.13 -3.08
N ARG A 474 6.62 -4.10 -2.86
CA ARG A 474 7.47 -5.30 -2.97
C ARG A 474 7.09 -6.41 -2.00
N TYR A 475 6.61 -6.06 -0.81
CA TYR A 475 6.29 -7.02 0.26
C TYR A 475 5.02 -6.61 1.03
N GLU A 476 3.99 -6.14 0.30
CA GLU A 476 2.72 -5.69 0.89
C GLU A 476 2.10 -6.81 1.74
N ILE A 477 1.71 -6.51 2.98
CA ILE A 477 1.03 -7.48 3.86
C ILE A 477 -0.48 -7.50 3.63
N GLY A 478 -0.98 -6.53 2.87
CA GLY A 478 -2.39 -6.30 2.60
C GLY A 478 -3.08 -7.50 1.95
N ARG A 479 -4.26 -7.85 2.48
CA ARG A 479 -5.12 -8.90 1.93
C ARG A 479 -6.42 -8.33 1.39
N ARG A 480 -7.09 -9.07 0.50
CA ARG A 480 -8.48 -8.77 0.15
C ARG A 480 -9.33 -8.86 1.42
N SER A 481 -10.21 -7.88 1.60
CA SER A 481 -11.12 -7.81 2.74
C SER A 481 -12.43 -7.17 2.31
N ARG A 482 -13.54 -7.64 2.87
CA ARG A 482 -14.86 -7.00 2.74
C ARG A 482 -14.97 -5.77 3.65
N LYS A 483 -14.31 -5.81 4.81
CA LYS A 483 -14.22 -4.67 5.74
C LYS A 483 -13.31 -3.61 5.14
N TRP A 484 -13.91 -2.50 4.71
CA TRP A 484 -13.27 -1.38 4.04
C TRP A 484 -12.00 -0.90 4.78
N TRP A 485 -12.09 -0.75 6.10
CA TRP A 485 -11.03 -0.20 6.94
C TRP A 485 -9.85 -1.15 7.17
N HIS A 486 -10.00 -2.45 6.90
CA HIS A 486 -8.88 -3.40 7.03
C HIS A 486 -7.79 -3.12 5.98
N ARG A 487 -8.16 -2.64 4.79
CA ARG A 487 -7.15 -2.25 3.78
C ARG A 487 -6.30 -1.08 4.29
N ILE A 488 -6.93 -0.14 5.00
CA ILE A 488 -6.23 0.97 5.64
C ILE A 488 -5.38 0.47 6.81
N LEU A 489 -5.88 -0.42 7.67
CA LEU A 489 -5.08 -1.05 8.73
C LEU A 489 -3.79 -1.66 8.19
N TYR A 490 -3.88 -2.50 7.15
CA TYR A 490 -2.69 -3.12 6.56
C TYR A 490 -1.72 -2.10 5.97
N PHE A 491 -2.24 -1.08 5.27
CA PHE A 491 -1.40 0.02 4.77
C PHE A 491 -0.65 0.74 5.90
N LEU A 492 -1.32 1.03 7.02
CA LEU A 492 -0.73 1.72 8.17
C LEU A 492 0.37 0.88 8.84
N ILE A 493 0.18 -0.45 8.92
CA ILE A 493 1.23 -1.37 9.40
C ILE A 493 2.40 -1.43 8.40
N ASP A 494 2.13 -1.54 7.10
CA ASP A 494 3.19 -1.51 6.08
C ASP A 494 3.97 -0.20 6.08
N LEU A 495 3.28 0.93 6.29
CA LEU A 495 3.90 2.24 6.44
C LEU A 495 4.89 2.24 7.60
N ALA A 496 4.49 1.71 8.76
CA ALA A 496 5.38 1.57 9.90
C ALA A 496 6.58 0.66 9.61
N ILE A 497 6.39 -0.45 8.89
CA ILE A 497 7.48 -1.36 8.50
C ILE A 497 8.47 -0.68 7.54
N VAL A 498 7.97 0.04 6.53
CA VAL A 498 8.81 0.72 5.54
C VAL A 498 9.58 1.86 6.19
N ASN A 499 8.92 2.72 6.98
CA ASN A 499 9.61 3.77 7.70
C ASN A 499 10.66 3.20 8.67
N ALA A 500 10.36 2.10 9.38
CA ALA A 500 11.34 1.44 10.24
C ALA A 500 12.56 0.90 9.47
N PHE A 501 12.34 0.34 8.28
CA PHE A 501 13.42 -0.08 7.39
C PHE A 501 14.26 1.12 6.91
N ILE A 502 13.63 2.27 6.64
CA ILE A 502 14.35 3.48 6.24
C ILE A 502 15.20 4.02 7.40
N LEU A 503 14.69 4.04 8.63
CA LEU A 503 15.49 4.37 9.83
C LEU A 503 16.67 3.40 10.01
N TRP A 504 16.42 2.10 9.81
CA TRP A 504 17.47 1.07 9.84
C TRP A 504 18.56 1.33 8.78
N LYS A 505 18.16 1.70 7.56
CA LYS A 505 19.06 2.02 6.46
C LYS A 505 19.87 3.28 6.75
N VAL A 506 19.21 4.33 7.24
CA VAL A 506 19.86 5.62 7.54
C VAL A 506 20.90 5.48 8.66
N SER A 507 20.64 4.66 9.69
CA SER A 507 21.59 4.42 10.80
C SER A 507 22.83 3.60 10.39
N ARG A 508 22.82 3.03 9.19
CA ARG A 508 23.85 2.11 8.66
C ARG A 508 24.31 2.51 7.26
N ARG A 509 24.22 3.80 6.93
CA ARG A 509 24.64 4.34 5.61
C ARG A 509 26.08 3.99 5.26
N ASP A 510 26.95 3.86 6.26
CA ASP A 510 28.36 3.49 6.10
C ASP A 510 28.60 2.00 5.82
N LEU A 511 27.62 1.14 6.07
CA LEU A 511 27.72 -0.31 5.83
C LEU A 511 27.26 -0.74 4.43
N GLY A 512 27.02 0.23 3.54
CA GLY A 512 26.55 -0.01 2.19
C GLY A 512 25.06 -0.38 2.09
N PRO A 513 24.61 -0.84 0.90
CA PRO A 513 23.20 -1.10 0.62
C PRO A 513 22.57 -2.11 1.58
N GLN A 514 21.46 -1.72 2.21
CA GLN A 514 20.71 -2.59 3.12
C GLN A 514 19.59 -3.33 2.38
N ASN A 515 19.38 -4.60 2.72
CA ASN A 515 18.40 -5.46 2.07
C ASN A 515 17.09 -5.52 2.86
N GLN A 516 15.99 -5.06 2.25
CA GLN A 516 14.66 -5.04 2.86
C GLN A 516 14.13 -6.43 3.19
N LEU A 517 14.41 -7.45 2.37
CA LEU A 517 14.00 -8.83 2.64
C LEU A 517 14.60 -9.33 3.96
N GLN A 518 15.90 -9.10 4.16
CA GLN A 518 16.58 -9.50 5.40
C GLN A 518 16.03 -8.76 6.61
N PHE A 519 15.79 -7.45 6.49
CA PHE A 519 15.14 -6.67 7.54
C PHE A 519 13.77 -7.25 7.91
N ARG A 520 12.88 -7.47 6.92
CA ARG A 520 11.53 -8.01 7.16
C ARG A 520 11.56 -9.42 7.73
N LEU A 521 12.47 -10.30 7.28
CA LEU A 521 12.64 -11.65 7.84
C LEU A 521 13.05 -11.61 9.32
N ARG A 522 13.98 -10.73 9.69
CA ARG A 522 14.44 -10.60 11.08
C ARG A 522 13.38 -9.95 11.96
N LEU A 523 12.73 -8.89 11.48
CA LEU A 523 11.60 -8.25 12.15
C LEU A 523 10.48 -9.27 12.42
N ALA A 524 10.08 -10.05 11.41
CA ALA A 524 9.04 -11.06 11.56
C ALA A 524 9.42 -12.11 12.62
N ARG A 525 10.67 -12.59 12.62
CA ARG A 525 11.17 -13.55 13.62
C ARG A 525 11.18 -12.95 15.03
N GLN A 526 11.59 -11.69 15.18
CA GLN A 526 11.61 -10.98 16.48
C GLN A 526 10.20 -10.64 17.00
N LEU A 527 9.24 -10.41 16.10
CA LEU A 527 7.83 -10.21 16.47
C LEU A 527 7.14 -11.53 16.83
N ILE A 528 7.47 -12.62 16.14
CA ILE A 528 7.01 -13.96 16.50
C ILE A 528 7.66 -14.40 17.82
N SER A 529 8.95 -14.12 18.03
CA SER A 529 9.70 -14.36 19.29
C SER A 529 9.50 -15.77 19.90
N GLY A 530 9.31 -16.81 19.08
CA GLY A 530 9.03 -18.16 19.56
C GLY A 530 7.63 -18.36 20.16
N PHE A 531 6.74 -17.38 20.01
CA PHE A 531 5.32 -17.49 20.37
C PHE A 531 4.70 -18.69 19.68
N SER A 532 3.97 -19.48 20.46
CA SER A 532 3.15 -20.57 19.98
C SER A 532 1.88 -20.65 20.82
N SER A 533 0.72 -20.40 20.21
CA SER A 533 -0.57 -20.60 20.89
C SER A 533 -0.98 -22.07 21.00
N HIS A 534 -0.17 -22.99 20.46
CA HIS A 534 -0.29 -24.40 20.80
C HIS A 534 0.04 -24.56 22.29
N LYS A 535 -0.98 -24.74 23.13
CA LYS A 535 -0.82 -25.09 24.55
C LYS A 535 0.23 -26.20 24.62
N ARG A 536 1.40 -25.92 25.24
CA ARG A 536 2.43 -26.93 25.52
C ARG A 536 1.78 -27.97 26.42
N LYS A 537 1.12 -28.98 25.82
CA LYS A 537 0.86 -30.22 26.54
C LYS A 537 2.24 -30.72 26.93
N GLY A 538 2.47 -30.95 28.22
CA GLY A 538 3.64 -31.66 28.67
C GLY A 538 3.84 -32.91 27.81
N ARG A 539 5.12 -33.18 27.49
CA ARG A 539 5.61 -34.15 26.49
C ARG A 539 5.40 -33.70 25.04
N PRO A 540 6.44 -33.74 24.17
CA PRO A 540 6.34 -33.28 22.80
C PRO A 540 5.21 -34.00 22.08
N VAL A 541 4.15 -33.25 21.78
CA VAL A 541 3.10 -33.68 20.87
C VAL A 541 3.69 -33.58 19.46
N SER A 542 4.49 -34.57 19.06
CA SER A 542 4.31 -35.04 17.69
C SER A 542 2.82 -35.33 17.51
N PHE A 543 2.22 -35.08 16.35
CA PHE A 543 0.80 -35.33 15.98
C PHE A 543 -0.05 -34.05 15.82
N LEU A 544 -0.01 -33.52 14.58
CA LEU A 544 -1.16 -32.87 13.95
C LEU A 544 -2.40 -33.76 14.10
N SER A 545 -3.47 -33.25 14.73
CA SER A 545 -4.71 -34.01 15.01
C SER A 545 -5.72 -34.01 13.84
N GLY A 546 -5.29 -33.61 12.65
CA GLY A 546 -6.07 -33.68 11.41
C GLY A 546 -5.77 -34.93 10.59
N LYS A 547 -6.78 -35.46 9.91
CA LYS A 547 -6.59 -36.44 8.84
C LYS A 547 -5.76 -35.77 7.73
N LYS A 548 -4.47 -36.11 7.59
CA LYS A 548 -3.61 -35.60 6.52
C LYS A 548 -4.29 -35.81 5.16
N THR A 549 -4.43 -34.74 4.38
CA THR A 549 -4.81 -34.81 2.96
C THR A 549 -3.52 -34.94 2.16
N VAL A 550 -3.45 -35.98 1.34
CA VAL A 550 -2.32 -36.24 0.44
C VAL A 550 -2.90 -36.25 -0.97
N PRO A 551 -2.38 -35.43 -1.89
CA PRO A 551 -2.77 -35.42 -3.30
C PRO A 551 -2.65 -36.78 -3.98
N ASP A 552 -3.46 -37.01 -5.03
CA ASP A 552 -3.55 -38.30 -5.73
C ASP A 552 -2.24 -38.68 -6.44
N ASP A 553 -1.55 -37.69 -7.00
CA ASP A 553 -0.22 -37.81 -7.60
C ASP A 553 0.89 -38.13 -6.59
N VAL A 554 0.65 -37.96 -5.30
CA VAL A 554 1.59 -38.37 -4.24
C VAL A 554 1.21 -39.73 -3.65
N ARG A 555 -0.07 -40.10 -3.62
CA ARG A 555 -0.51 -41.40 -3.04
C ARG A 555 -0.57 -42.54 -4.06
N LEU A 556 -0.70 -42.24 -5.36
CA LEU A 556 -0.87 -43.22 -6.45
C LEU A 556 0.37 -43.36 -7.34
N THR A 557 1.36 -42.48 -7.18
CA THR A 557 2.59 -42.51 -7.98
C THR A 557 3.65 -43.34 -7.27
N LYS A 558 4.33 -44.24 -8.00
CA LYS A 558 5.33 -45.16 -7.45
C LYS A 558 4.84 -45.90 -6.20
N VAL A 559 3.68 -46.56 -6.29
CA VAL A 559 3.04 -47.29 -5.17
C VAL A 559 4.00 -48.26 -4.47
N GLY A 560 5.00 -48.82 -5.18
CA GLY A 560 6.06 -49.66 -4.58
C GLY A 560 6.95 -48.95 -3.54
N ASP A 561 7.06 -47.61 -3.60
CA ASP A 561 7.85 -46.81 -2.65
C ASP A 561 7.07 -46.51 -1.35
N HIS A 562 5.76 -46.78 -1.35
CA HIS A 562 4.91 -46.62 -0.17
C HIS A 562 5.05 -47.85 0.72
N MET A 563 5.95 -47.77 1.71
CA MET A 563 6.18 -48.87 2.64
C MET A 563 5.66 -48.54 4.04
N PRO A 564 5.01 -49.49 4.73
CA PRO A 564 4.61 -49.29 6.12
C PRO A 564 5.85 -49.33 7.02
N THR A 565 6.06 -48.27 7.81
CA THR A 565 7.09 -48.25 8.86
C THR A 565 6.43 -48.13 10.23
N LEU A 566 7.00 -48.84 11.21
CA LEU A 566 6.49 -48.90 12.57
C LEU A 566 6.95 -47.68 13.38
N GLN A 567 5.99 -46.97 13.95
CA GLN A 567 6.23 -45.85 14.85
C GLN A 567 6.08 -46.27 16.31
N LYS A 568 6.73 -45.53 17.22
CA LYS A 568 6.64 -45.77 18.67
C LYS A 568 5.24 -45.50 19.22
N ALA A 569 4.48 -44.60 18.62
CA ALA A 569 3.18 -44.15 19.12
C ALA A 569 2.04 -44.42 18.13
N TYR A 570 0.86 -44.70 18.70
CA TYR A 570 -0.37 -44.98 17.97
C TYR A 570 -0.97 -43.68 17.39
N ARG A 571 -1.35 -43.72 16.12
CA ARG A 571 -2.07 -42.65 15.41
C ARG A 571 -3.42 -43.17 14.90
N ARG A 572 -4.40 -42.30 14.69
CA ARG A 572 -5.69 -42.67 14.06
C ARG A 572 -5.48 -43.05 12.59
N CYS A 573 -6.03 -44.18 12.17
CA CYS A 573 -5.98 -44.60 10.77
C CYS A 573 -6.74 -43.59 9.88
N ARG A 574 -6.10 -43.11 8.82
CA ARG A 574 -6.69 -42.12 7.90
C ARG A 574 -7.96 -42.63 7.22
N LEU A 575 -7.96 -43.90 6.85
CA LEU A 575 -9.04 -44.51 6.07
C LEU A 575 -10.21 -44.94 6.97
N CYS A 576 -9.95 -45.81 7.96
CA CYS A 576 -11.03 -46.46 8.72
C CYS A 576 -11.36 -45.81 10.08
N SER A 577 -10.56 -44.87 10.59
CA SER A 577 -10.92 -44.18 11.83
C SER A 577 -11.98 -43.11 11.58
N THR A 578 -13.06 -43.15 12.35
CA THR A 578 -14.11 -42.12 12.37
C THR A 578 -14.19 -41.47 13.76
N LYS A 579 -15.07 -40.48 13.94
CA LYS A 579 -15.33 -39.89 15.27
C LYS A 579 -16.09 -40.85 16.19
N ALA A 580 -16.95 -41.70 15.62
CA ALA A 580 -17.74 -42.68 16.37
C ALA A 580 -16.94 -43.95 16.71
N HIS A 581 -16.03 -44.37 15.82
CA HIS A 581 -15.21 -45.57 15.99
C HIS A 581 -13.74 -45.24 15.71
N GLU A 582 -12.97 -45.10 16.79
CA GLU A 582 -11.56 -44.75 16.70
C GLU A 582 -10.70 -46.00 16.46
N LYS A 583 -10.17 -46.14 15.25
CA LYS A 583 -9.18 -47.18 14.93
C LYS A 583 -7.78 -46.58 14.91
N ARG A 584 -6.89 -47.12 15.74
CA ARG A 584 -5.50 -46.67 15.87
C ARG A 584 -4.51 -47.67 15.25
N THR A 585 -3.42 -47.16 14.71
CA THR A 585 -2.34 -47.90 14.06
C THR A 585 -0.99 -47.32 14.49
N ARG A 586 0.03 -48.16 14.59
CA ARG A 586 1.43 -47.74 14.74
C ARG A 586 2.15 -47.57 13.40
N TYR A 587 1.50 -47.95 12.30
CA TYR A 587 2.10 -47.93 10.99
C TYR A 587 1.82 -46.61 10.28
N ILE A 588 2.87 -46.07 9.66
CA ILE A 588 2.82 -44.88 8.82
C ILE A 588 3.50 -45.19 7.49
N CYS A 589 3.02 -44.61 6.40
CA CYS A 589 3.70 -44.71 5.11
C CYS A 589 5.01 -43.91 5.14
N THR A 590 6.11 -44.50 4.67
CA THR A 590 7.43 -43.83 4.56
C THR A 590 7.40 -42.66 3.57
N ALA A 591 6.75 -42.83 2.41
CA ALA A 591 6.65 -41.79 1.38
C ALA A 591 5.75 -40.61 1.77
N CYS A 592 4.47 -40.85 2.07
CA CYS A 592 3.49 -39.77 2.30
C CYS A 592 3.25 -39.43 3.78
N ASN A 593 3.87 -40.16 4.72
CA ASN A 593 3.72 -39.96 6.17
C ASN A 593 2.25 -39.99 6.66
N VAL A 594 1.41 -40.83 6.05
CA VAL A 594 0.00 -41.04 6.45
C VAL A 594 -0.14 -42.29 7.33
N PRO A 595 -0.83 -42.20 8.49
CA PRO A 595 -1.08 -43.36 9.34
C PRO A 595 -2.20 -44.24 8.79
N LEU A 596 -1.91 -45.52 8.55
CA LEU A 596 -2.84 -46.50 7.99
C LEU A 596 -2.72 -47.84 8.73
N CYS A 597 -3.82 -48.58 8.87
CA CYS A 597 -3.72 -49.99 9.26
C CYS A 597 -3.00 -50.76 8.14
N VAL A 598 -2.14 -51.72 8.50
CA VAL A 598 -1.37 -52.51 7.52
C VAL A 598 -2.30 -53.16 6.50
N ASP A 599 -3.38 -53.78 6.98
CA ASP A 599 -4.41 -54.37 6.13
C ASP A 599 -5.81 -53.98 6.66
N PRO A 600 -6.81 -53.69 5.80
CA PRO A 600 -6.73 -53.47 4.35
C PRO A 600 -6.45 -52.00 3.97
N CYS A 601 -6.21 -51.14 4.97
CA CYS A 601 -6.21 -49.69 4.76
C CYS A 601 -4.99 -49.19 3.97
N PHE A 602 -3.84 -49.84 4.14
CA PHE A 602 -2.62 -49.45 3.43
C PHE A 602 -2.75 -49.69 1.93
N LEU A 603 -3.27 -50.87 1.56
CA LEU A 603 -3.54 -51.23 0.17
C LEU A 603 -4.64 -50.35 -0.43
N LYS A 604 -5.78 -50.16 0.24
CA LYS A 604 -6.90 -49.36 -0.28
C LYS A 604 -6.60 -47.86 -0.42
N PHE A 605 -5.61 -47.34 0.32
CA PHE A 605 -5.28 -45.91 0.26
C PHE A 605 -4.30 -45.58 -0.88
N HIS A 606 -3.39 -46.52 -1.19
CA HIS A 606 -2.37 -46.38 -2.24
C HIS A 606 -2.69 -47.16 -3.52
N GLY A 607 -3.62 -48.11 -3.47
CA GLY A 607 -4.24 -48.79 -4.60
C GLY A 607 -5.56 -48.11 -4.98
N LYS A 608 -5.94 -48.19 -6.25
CA LYS A 608 -7.28 -47.79 -6.72
C LYS A 608 -8.32 -48.84 -6.31
#